data_AF-A0A949YPT5-F1
#
_entry.id   AF-A0A949YPT5-F1
#
_cell.length_a   1.000
_cell.length_b   1.000
_cell.length_c   1.000
_cell.angle_alpha   90.00
_cell.angle_beta   90.00
_cell.angle_gamma   90.00
#
_symmetry.space_group_name_H-M   'P 1'
#
loop_
_entity.id
_entity.type
_entity.pdbx_description
1 polymer ?
#
loop_
_entity_poly.entity_id
_entity_poly.type
_entity_poly.pdbx_seq_one_letter_code
_entity_poly.pdbx_strand_id
1 'polypeptide(L)'
;MGGHSWKYTRWYLREAMAAALFLSAVAIGLYVNFSNRSLFHREFTITGGSASGSRAQVALSLAGEAKKQGLKLKVIESEGSKQAL
;
A
#
# COMPACT_ATOMS: atom_id res chain seq x y z
N MET A 1 25.74 -24.66 4.06
CA MET A 1 25.46 -23.36 4.70
C MET A 1 24.70 -22.42 3.74
N GLY A 2 23.47 -22.73 3.32
CA GLY A 2 22.75 -21.94 2.29
C GLY A 2 21.38 -21.36 2.69
N GLY A 3 20.83 -21.75 3.84
CA GLY A 3 19.45 -21.43 4.22
C GLY A 3 19.22 -20.00 4.74
N HIS A 4 20.27 -19.31 5.22
CA HIS A 4 20.13 -17.95 5.73
C HIS A 4 19.97 -16.92 4.61
N SER A 5 20.77 -17.00 3.54
CA SER A 5 20.75 -16.06 2.41
C SER A 5 19.36 -15.93 1.77
N TRP A 6 18.69 -17.05 1.48
CA TRP A 6 17.37 -17.05 0.83
C TRP A 6 16.25 -16.37 1.63
N LYS A 7 16.29 -16.46 2.96
CA LYS A 7 15.31 -15.77 3.82
C LYS A 7 15.47 -14.26 3.72
N TYR A 8 16.71 -13.76 3.73
CA TYR A 8 16.98 -12.33 3.56
C TYR A 8 16.64 -11.85 2.15
N THR A 9 17.00 -12.60 1.10
CA THR A 9 16.66 -12.24 -0.29
C THR A 9 15.15 -12.10 -0.50
N ARG A 10 14.34 -13.04 0.03
CA ARG A 10 12.87 -12.92 -0.03
C ARG A 10 12.33 -11.73 0.75
N TRP A 11 12.96 -11.40 1.87
CA TRP A 11 12.55 -10.27 2.70
C TRP A 11 12.81 -8.94 1.99
N TYR A 12 14.02 -8.74 1.44
CA TYR A 12 14.37 -7.57 0.64
C TYR A 12 13.52 -7.43 -0.63
N LEU A 13 13.18 -8.54 -1.29
CA LEU A 13 12.30 -8.51 -2.46
C LEU A 13 10.91 -7.96 -2.10
N ARG A 14 10.37 -8.35 -0.94
CA ARG A 14 9.08 -7.84 -0.45
C ARG A 14 9.16 -6.37 -0.05
N GLU A 15 10.28 -5.94 0.53
CA GLU A 15 10.53 -4.53 0.78
C GLU A 15 10.56 -3.71 -0.50
N ALA A 16 11.26 -4.17 -1.53
CA ALA A 16 11.32 -3.49 -2.82
C ALA A 16 9.94 -3.41 -3.50
N MET A 17 9.15 -4.48 -3.45
CA MET A 17 7.78 -4.51 -3.95
C MET A 17 6.86 -3.54 -3.20
N ALA A 18 6.93 -3.53 -1.86
CA ALA A 18 6.17 -2.58 -1.03
C ALA A 18 6.59 -1.13 -1.32
N ALA A 19 7.89 -0.86 -1.50
CA ALA A 19 8.42 0.43 -1.90
C ALA A 19 7.92 0.88 -3.28
N ALA A 20 7.90 0.00 -4.27
CA ALA A 20 7.39 0.32 -5.60
C ALA A 20 5.90 0.71 -5.56
N LEU A 21 5.08 -0.05 -4.81
CA LEU A 21 3.66 0.25 -4.64
C LEU A 21 3.43 1.56 -3.86
N PHE A 22 4.24 1.80 -2.82
CA PHE A 22 4.22 3.05 -2.07
C PHE A 22 4.52 4.25 -2.98
N LEU A 23 5.61 4.21 -3.74
CA LEU A 23 6.00 5.27 -4.67
C LEU A 23 4.92 5.49 -5.75
N SER A 24 4.31 4.41 -6.25
CA SER A 24 3.22 4.50 -7.22
C SER A 24 2.00 5.20 -6.63
N ALA A 25 1.61 4.87 -5.40
CA ALA A 25 0.51 5.53 -4.70
C ALA A 25 0.77 7.02 -4.49
N VAL A 26 1.98 7.39 -4.06
CA VAL A 26 2.39 8.78 -3.84
C VAL A 26 2.44 9.56 -5.15
N ALA A 27 2.98 8.98 -6.23
CA ALA A 27 3.06 9.62 -7.55
C ALA A 27 1.66 9.96 -8.13
N ILE A 28 0.64 9.17 -7.77
CA ILE A 28 -0.75 9.38 -8.19
C ILE A 28 -1.50 10.34 -7.22
N GLY A 29 -0.83 10.83 -6.19
CA GLY A 29 -1.40 11.77 -5.22
C GLY A 29 -2.33 11.12 -4.20
N LEU A 30 -2.17 9.82 -3.93
CA LEU A 30 -2.86 9.15 -2.83
C LEU A 30 -2.12 9.41 -1.51
N TYR A 31 -2.88 9.66 -0.45
CA TYR A 31 -2.32 9.72 0.89
C TYR A 31 -2.00 8.32 1.38
N VAL A 32 -0.78 8.12 1.86
CA VAL A 32 -0.31 6.84 2.38
C VAL A 32 0.00 6.97 3.86
N ASN A 33 -0.55 6.07 4.67
CA ASN A 33 -0.32 6.02 6.10
C ASN A 33 0.16 4.63 6.52
N PHE A 34 1.03 4.61 7.53
CA PHE A 34 1.61 3.39 8.09
C PHE A 34 1.06 3.14 9.48
N SER A 35 0.22 2.12 9.61
CA SER A 35 -0.28 1.67 10.92
C SER A 35 0.84 1.15 11.81
N ASN A 36 1.89 0.56 11.22
CA ASN A 36 3.10 0.15 11.92
C ASN A 36 4.31 0.20 10.97
N ARG A 37 5.24 1.12 11.22
CA ARG A 37 6.44 1.31 10.37
C ARG A 37 7.33 0.07 10.27
N SER A 38 7.36 -0.78 11.31
CA SER A 38 8.16 -2.01 11.30
C SER A 38 7.61 -3.11 10.38
N LEU A 39 6.38 -2.94 9.89
CA LEU A 39 5.69 -3.88 9.02
C LEU A 39 5.51 -3.37 7.59
N PHE A 40 6.27 -2.34 7.17
CA PHE A 40 6.19 -1.75 5.83
C PHE A 40 6.17 -2.79 4.69
N HIS A 41 7.05 -3.78 4.77
CA HIS A 41 7.19 -4.89 3.82
C HIS A 41 6.02 -5.89 3.83
N ARG A 42 4.97 -5.64 4.61
CA ARG A 42 3.80 -6.51 4.80
C ARG A 42 2.49 -5.74 4.79
N GLU A 43 2.43 -4.55 5.37
CA GLU A 43 1.19 -3.80 5.54
C GLU A 43 1.39 -2.29 5.44
N PHE A 44 0.54 -1.66 4.63
CA PHE A 44 0.34 -0.22 4.66
C PHE A 44 -1.06 0.16 4.20
N THR A 45 -1.48 1.38 4.54
CA THR A 45 -2.83 1.88 4.29
C THR A 45 -2.76 3.03 3.32
N ILE A 46 -3.65 3.05 2.32
CA ILE A 46 -3.79 4.17 1.39
C ILE A 46 -5.20 4.74 1.46
N THR A 47 -5.29 6.05 1.30
CA THR A 47 -6.56 6.77 1.29
C THR A 47 -6.96 7.09 -0.14
N GLY A 48 -8.03 6.47 -0.62
CA GLY A 48 -8.50 6.53 -2.01
C GLY A 48 -9.33 7.77 -2.37
N GLY A 49 -9.64 8.65 -1.41
CA GLY A 49 -10.63 9.70 -1.60
C GLY A 49 -12.06 9.14 -1.55
N SER A 50 -13.00 9.78 -2.27
CA SER A 50 -14.40 9.34 -2.32
C SER A 50 -14.56 8.01 -3.07
N ALA A 51 -15.50 7.16 -2.62
CA ALA A 51 -15.75 5.80 -3.11
C ALA A 51 -15.87 5.65 -4.64
N SER A 52 -16.38 6.67 -5.33
CA SER A 52 -16.62 6.67 -6.79
C SER A 52 -15.56 7.41 -7.61
N GLY A 53 -14.54 7.99 -6.97
CA GLY A 53 -13.50 8.76 -7.66
C GLY A 53 -12.48 7.88 -8.39
N SER A 54 -11.83 8.44 -9.42
CA SER A 54 -10.71 7.80 -10.12
C SER A 54 -9.58 7.39 -9.17
N ARG A 55 -9.36 8.17 -8.10
CA ARG A 55 -8.41 7.84 -7.02
C ARG A 55 -8.79 6.58 -6.25
N ALA A 56 -10.08 6.33 -6.00
CA ALA A 56 -10.54 5.13 -5.31
C ALA A 56 -10.37 3.89 -6.19
N GLN A 57 -10.65 4.00 -7.49
CA GLN A 57 -10.39 2.91 -8.45
C GLN A 57 -8.90 2.56 -8.50
N VAL A 58 -8.01 3.55 -8.61
CA VAL A 58 -6.57 3.33 -8.57
C VAL A 58 -6.13 2.69 -7.26
N ALA A 59 -6.64 3.18 -6.12
CA ALA A 59 -6.32 2.61 -4.81
C ALA A 59 -6.74 1.14 -4.71
N LEU A 60 -7.93 0.79 -5.21
CA LEU A 60 -8.41 -0.60 -5.27
C LEU A 60 -7.57 -1.46 -6.22
N SER A 61 -7.16 -0.94 -7.38
CA SER A 61 -6.25 -1.63 -8.29
C SER A 61 -4.89 -1.92 -7.64
N LEU A 62 -4.31 -0.93 -6.95
CA LEU A 62 -3.07 -1.10 -6.18
C LEU A 62 -3.24 -2.12 -5.05
N ALA A 63 -4.41 -2.18 -4.41
CA ALA A 63 -4.73 -3.18 -3.39
C ALA A 63 -4.76 -4.60 -3.96
N GLY A 64 -5.38 -4.74 -5.13
CA GLY A 64 -5.39 -6.00 -5.87
C GLY A 64 -3.97 -6.46 -6.21
N GLU A 65 -3.12 -5.56 -6.69
CA GLU A 65 -1.75 -5.89 -7.06
C GLU A 65 -0.88 -6.22 -5.84
N ALA A 66 -1.00 -5.45 -4.76
CA ALA A 66 -0.36 -5.75 -3.49
C ALA A 66 -0.72 -7.16 -2.98
N LYS A 67 -2.00 -7.54 -3.05
CA LYS A 67 -2.48 -8.86 -2.62
C LYS A 67 -1.86 -10.00 -3.42
N LYS A 68 -1.68 -9.84 -4.74
CA LYS A 68 -1.00 -10.84 -5.60
C LYS A 68 0.46 -11.04 -5.17
N GLN A 69 1.11 -9.97 -4.69
CA GLN A 69 2.48 -10.01 -4.17
C GLN A 69 2.57 -10.49 -2.70
N GLY A 70 1.45 -10.86 -2.09
CA GLY A 70 1.37 -11.31 -0.70
C GLY A 70 1.51 -10.17 0.33
N LEU A 71 1.26 -8.93 -0.10
CA LEU A 71 1.23 -7.73 0.74
C LEU A 71 -0.21 -7.42 1.16
N LYS A 72 -0.39 -6.93 2.39
CA LYS A 72 -1.68 -6.45 2.90
C LYS A 72 -1.77 -4.95 2.70
N LEU A 73 -2.41 -4.53 1.62
CA LEU A 73 -2.72 -3.13 1.41
C LEU A 73 -4.17 -2.84 1.81
N LYS A 74 -4.36 -1.95 2.78
CA LYS A 74 -5.70 -1.49 3.17
C LYS A 74 -6.04 -0.21 2.42
N VAL A 75 -7.21 -0.18 1.81
CA VAL A 75 -7.77 1.05 1.22
C VAL A 75 -8.80 1.59 2.20
N ILE A 76 -8.63 2.85 2.57
CA ILE A 76 -9.62 3.59 3.35
C ILE A 76 -10.22 4.66 2.43
N GLU A 77 -11.54 4.76 2.44
CA GLU A 77 -12.22 5.86 1.79
C GLU A 77 -12.03 7.11 2.66
N SER A 78 -11.56 8.20 2.05
CA SER A 78 -11.75 9.48 2.69
C SER A 78 -13.21 9.83 2.46
N GLU A 79 -14.07 9.59 3.45
CA GLU A 79 -15.28 10.41 3.52
C GLU A 79 -14.75 11.85 3.55
N GLY A 80 -14.97 12.58 2.45
CA GLY A 80 -14.77 14.02 2.46
C GLY A 80 -15.51 14.52 3.69
N SER A 81 -14.79 15.19 4.58
CA SER A 81 -15.29 15.80 5.80
C SER A 81 -16.77 16.17 5.66
N LYS A 82 -17.66 15.45 6.36
CA LYS A 82 -19.03 15.93 6.69
C LYS A 82 -18.97 17.12 7.67
N GLN A 83 -17.96 17.97 7.53
CA GLN A 83 -17.67 19.15 8.32
C GLN A 83 -17.02 20.18 7.39
N ALA A 84 -17.82 20.72 6.49
CA ALA A 84 -17.69 22.06 5.95
C ALA A 84 -18.97 22.37 5.16
N LEU A 85 -20.05 22.67 5.90
CA LEU A 85 -21.15 23.60 5.55
C LEU A 85 -22.16 23.59 6.69
#